data_AF-A0A2M9NSM6-F1
#
_entry.id   AF-A0A2M9NSM6-F1
#
_cell.length_a   1.000
_cell.length_b   1.000
_cell.length_c   1.000
_cell.angle_alpha   90.00
_cell.angle_beta   90.00
_cell.angle_gamma   90.00
#
_symmetry.space_group_name_H-M   'P 1'
#
loop_
_entity.id
_entity.type
_entity.pdbx_description
1 polymer ?
#
loop_
_entity_poly.entity_id
_entity_poly.type
_entity_poly.pdbx_seq_one_letter_code
_entity_poly.pdbx_strand_id
1 'polypeptide(L)'
;MRFIIIIKVPLILTLLRYVSIYTKELLLLIKASHIVMKLDNPSMHLSPGNDKIKLTNIYSSNERSDMMKTFLSKMFTKKEKIQIEFCQNNLDRFTNEQTIAEYGKFLANPRIQYKEYECLSECKLCKETSYAKVNGQIMRGKDSHDLLDQLQEALK
;
A
#
# COMPACT_ATOMS: atom_id res chain seq x y z
N MET A 1 -44.56 -35.29 -12.81
CA MET A 1 -43.51 -34.51 -13.50
C MET A 1 -42.28 -34.46 -12.59
N ARG A 2 -41.15 -35.05 -12.99
CA ARG A 2 -39.87 -34.96 -12.27
C ARG A 2 -38.99 -33.94 -12.99
N PHE A 3 -38.72 -32.80 -12.34
CA PHE A 3 -37.78 -31.80 -12.84
C PHE A 3 -36.36 -32.28 -12.57
N ILE A 4 -35.66 -32.72 -13.62
CA ILE A 4 -34.23 -33.01 -13.59
C ILE A 4 -33.52 -31.67 -13.79
N ILE A 5 -32.95 -31.11 -12.72
CA ILE A 5 -32.13 -29.90 -12.78
C ILE A 5 -30.78 -30.30 -13.38
N ILE A 6 -30.61 -30.11 -14.69
CA ILE A 6 -29.31 -30.23 -15.36
C ILE A 6 -28.51 -28.98 -15.00
N ILE A 7 -27.77 -29.04 -13.88
CA ILE A 7 -26.83 -27.99 -13.50
C ILE A 7 -25.68 -28.02 -14.53
N LYS A 8 -25.48 -26.92 -15.25
CA LYS A 8 -24.38 -26.75 -16.22
C LYS A 8 -23.04 -26.91 -15.49
N VAL A 9 -22.46 -28.12 -15.60
CA VAL A 9 -21.10 -28.51 -15.17
C VAL A 9 -20.02 -27.44 -15.42
N PRO A 10 -19.98 -26.68 -16.55
CA PRO A 10 -18.95 -25.66 -16.74
C PRO A 10 -18.99 -24.50 -15.73
N LEU A 11 -20.15 -24.19 -15.15
CA LEU A 11 -20.30 -23.08 -14.19
C LEU A 11 -19.72 -23.43 -12.80
N ILE A 12 -19.84 -24.69 -12.39
CA ILE A 12 -19.26 -25.20 -11.13
C ILE A 12 -17.74 -25.23 -11.23
N LEU A 13 -17.18 -25.63 -12.37
CA LEU A 13 -15.72 -25.64 -12.58
C LEU A 13 -15.10 -24.24 -12.59
N THR A 14 -15.82 -23.22 -13.08
CA THR A 14 -15.35 -21.83 -13.01
C THR A 14 -15.36 -21.30 -11.58
N LEU A 15 -16.41 -21.58 -10.81
CA LEU A 15 -16.48 -21.21 -9.40
C LEU A 15 -15.40 -21.92 -8.56
N LEU A 16 -15.13 -23.20 -8.82
CA LEU A 16 -14.06 -23.93 -8.11
C LEU A 16 -12.65 -23.39 -8.45
N ARG A 17 -12.39 -22.99 -9.70
CA ARG A 17 -11.14 -22.32 -10.06
C ARG A 17 -11.01 -20.95 -9.39
N TYR A 18 -12.10 -20.18 -9.32
CA TYR A 18 -12.12 -18.89 -8.63
C TYR A 18 -11.77 -19.04 -7.15
N VAL A 19 -12.43 -19.95 -6.42
CA VAL A 19 -12.12 -20.23 -5.00
C VAL A 19 -10.66 -20.69 -4.79
N SER A 20 -10.09 -21.44 -5.74
CA SER A 20 -8.68 -21.88 -5.65
C SER A 20 -7.66 -20.75 -5.82
N ILE A 21 -7.99 -19.67 -6.53
CA ILE A 21 -7.09 -18.51 -6.69
C ILE A 21 -7.04 -17.70 -5.38
N TYR A 22 -8.19 -17.45 -4.76
CA TYR A 22 -8.27 -16.68 -3.51
C TYR A 22 -7.58 -17.38 -2.33
N THR A 23 -7.63 -18.71 -2.26
CA THR A 23 -6.95 -19.46 -1.18
C THR A 23 -5.42 -19.36 -1.26
N LYS A 24 -4.84 -19.22 -2.46
CA LYS A 24 -3.38 -19.07 -2.62
C LYS A 24 -2.89 -17.66 -2.28
N GLU A 25 -3.62 -16.64 -2.72
CA GLU A 25 -3.37 -15.23 -2.38
C GLU A 25 -3.46 -15.00 -0.86
N LEU A 26 -4.50 -15.53 -0.22
CA LEU A 26 -4.67 -15.42 1.24
C LEU A 26 -3.55 -16.14 2.01
N LEU A 27 -3.08 -17.29 1.51
CA LEU A 27 -1.97 -18.03 2.13
C LEU A 27 -0.62 -17.29 1.99
N LEU A 28 -0.40 -16.57 0.88
CA LEU A 28 0.75 -15.69 0.68
C LEU A 28 0.72 -14.51 1.66
N LEU A 29 -0.45 -13.91 1.88
CA LEU A 29 -0.63 -12.84 2.86
C LEU A 29 -0.42 -13.33 4.29
N ILE A 30 -0.95 -14.50 4.67
CA ILE A 30 -0.73 -15.08 6.01
C ILE A 30 0.75 -15.38 6.26
N LYS A 31 1.48 -15.91 5.27
CA LYS A 31 2.93 -16.13 5.37
C LYS A 31 3.71 -14.82 5.51
N ALA A 32 3.27 -13.74 4.86
CA ALA A 32 3.88 -12.42 5.02
C ALA A 32 3.63 -11.84 6.43
N SER A 33 2.46 -12.07 7.02
CA SER A 33 2.11 -11.58 8.36
C SER A 33 2.89 -12.27 9.49
N HIS A 34 3.14 -13.58 9.38
CA HIS A 34 3.88 -14.33 10.41
C HIS A 34 5.36 -13.92 10.54
N ILE A 35 5.92 -13.21 9.55
CA ILE A 35 7.30 -12.70 9.59
C ILE A 35 7.41 -11.44 10.47
N VAL A 36 6.30 -10.74 10.75
CA VAL A 36 6.32 -9.41 11.40
C VAL A 36 6.14 -9.45 12.92
N MET A 37 5.74 -10.58 13.53
CA MET A 37 5.48 -10.65 14.99
C MET A 37 6.64 -11.19 15.84
N LYS A 38 7.88 -10.79 15.56
CA LYS A 38 8.98 -10.97 16.50
C LYS A 38 9.09 -9.73 17.40
N LEU A 39 8.29 -9.74 18.47
CA LEU A 39 8.39 -8.83 19.61
C LEU A 39 9.66 -9.18 20.40
N ASP A 40 10.76 -8.48 20.12
CA ASP A 40 11.92 -8.50 21.01
C ASP A 40 11.78 -7.32 21.99
N ASN A 41 11.30 -7.63 23.19
CA ASN A 41 11.45 -6.80 24.39
C ASN A 41 12.47 -7.49 25.29
N PRO A 42 13.63 -6.87 25.58
CA PRO A 42 14.39 -7.22 26.77
C PRO A 42 14.56 -6.02 27.70
N SER A 43 14.09 -6.26 28.93
CA SER A 43 14.25 -5.47 30.13
C SER A 43 15.70 -5.08 30.45
N MET A 44 15.84 -3.89 31.01
CA MET A 44 17.01 -3.31 31.65
C MET A 44 17.20 -3.87 33.06
N HIS A 45 18.37 -4.47 33.39
CA HIS A 45 19.07 -4.25 34.67
C HIS A 45 20.46 -4.92 34.77
N LEU A 46 21.40 -4.11 35.31
CA LEU A 46 22.67 -4.34 36.04
C LEU A 46 23.75 -5.32 35.53
N SER A 47 24.94 -4.75 35.26
CA SER A 47 26.28 -5.37 35.43
C SER A 47 26.75 -5.14 36.90
N PRO A 48 27.68 -5.92 37.49
CA PRO A 48 29.02 -6.17 36.96
C PRO A 48 29.58 -7.61 37.18
N GLY A 49 30.58 -8.01 36.39
CA GLY A 49 31.42 -9.16 36.74
C GLY A 49 32.09 -9.89 35.59
N ASN A 50 33.31 -9.47 35.30
CA ASN A 50 34.52 -10.25 34.99
C ASN A 50 34.63 -11.18 33.76
N ASP A 51 35.84 -11.04 33.19
CA ASP A 51 36.65 -12.01 32.46
C ASP A 51 36.63 -12.05 30.93
N LYS A 52 37.77 -11.62 30.41
CA LYS A 52 38.26 -11.70 29.05
C LYS A 52 38.11 -13.12 28.48
N ILE A 53 37.44 -13.27 27.36
CA ILE A 53 37.87 -14.22 26.32
C ILE A 53 37.78 -13.55 24.95
N LYS A 54 38.96 -13.24 24.43
CA LYS A 54 39.23 -12.83 23.06
C LYS A 54 39.26 -14.11 22.21
N LEU A 55 38.20 -14.38 21.45
CA LEU A 55 38.25 -15.38 20.39
C LEU A 55 37.69 -14.78 19.11
N THR A 56 38.66 -14.49 18.24
CA THR A 56 38.54 -14.03 16.87
C THR A 56 37.75 -15.03 16.04
N ASN A 57 36.55 -14.65 15.60
CA ASN A 57 35.97 -15.29 14.42
C ASN A 57 36.51 -14.58 13.18
N ILE A 58 37.41 -15.30 12.53
CA ILE A 58 37.85 -15.15 11.16
C ILE A 58 36.60 -14.98 10.29
N TYR A 59 36.35 -13.77 9.81
CA TYR A 59 35.49 -13.57 8.63
C TYR A 59 36.34 -12.96 7.54
N SER A 60 36.51 -13.77 6.50
CA SER A 60 37.21 -13.49 5.27
C SER A 60 36.78 -12.14 4.69
N SER A 61 37.73 -11.21 4.60
CA SER A 61 37.58 -9.92 3.94
C SER A 61 37.36 -10.15 2.44
N ASN A 62 36.15 -9.86 1.96
CA ASN A 62 35.89 -9.61 0.54
C ASN A 62 35.44 -8.16 0.35
N GLU A 63 36.39 -7.24 0.54
CA GLU A 63 36.23 -5.78 0.49
C GLU A 63 35.65 -5.27 -0.86
N ARG A 64 35.74 -6.08 -1.91
CA ARG A 64 35.23 -5.75 -3.25
C ARG A 64 33.68 -5.81 -3.34
N SER A 65 33.04 -6.60 -2.47
CA SER A 65 31.58 -6.76 -2.43
C SER A 65 30.88 -5.57 -1.76
N ASP A 66 31.48 -5.03 -0.70
CA ASP A 66 30.87 -3.97 0.10
C ASP A 66 31.03 -2.59 -0.55
N MET A 67 32.16 -2.37 -1.22
CA MET A 67 32.37 -1.14 -2.00
C MET A 67 31.35 -1.01 -3.14
N MET A 68 31.02 -2.10 -3.83
CA MET A 68 30.03 -2.12 -4.92
C MET A 68 28.60 -1.79 -4.42
N LYS A 69 28.23 -2.24 -3.21
CA LYS A 69 26.92 -1.93 -2.60
C LYS A 69 26.78 -0.43 -2.28
N THR A 70 27.86 0.22 -1.84
CA THR A 70 27.88 1.66 -1.52
C THR A 70 27.80 2.55 -2.77
N PHE A 71 28.34 2.08 -3.91
CA PHE A 71 28.25 2.82 -5.17
C PHE A 71 26.87 2.70 -5.83
N LEU A 72 26.21 1.54 -5.76
CA LEU A 72 24.89 1.33 -6.33
C LEU A 72 23.77 2.03 -5.54
N SER A 73 23.88 2.13 -4.20
CA SER A 73 22.88 2.80 -3.36
C SER A 73 22.84 4.33 -3.54
N LYS A 74 23.94 4.93 -4.01
CA LYS A 74 24.03 6.37 -4.30
C LYS A 74 23.40 6.78 -5.64
N MET A 75 23.10 5.83 -6.53
CA MET A 75 22.63 6.11 -7.89
C MET A 75 21.10 6.00 -8.07
N PHE A 76 20.36 5.75 -6.99
CA PHE A 76 18.90 5.75 -7.01
C PHE A 76 18.35 6.86 -6.10
N THR A 77 18.24 8.08 -6.64
CA THR A 77 17.40 9.12 -6.05
C THR A 77 15.94 8.67 -6.13
N LYS A 78 15.49 7.98 -5.08
CA LYS A 78 14.08 7.59 -4.93
C LYS A 78 13.23 8.85 -4.91
N LYS A 79 12.44 9.07 -5.96
CA LYS A 79 11.49 10.19 -5.99
C LYS A 79 10.55 10.11 -4.78
N GLU A 80 10.24 11.27 -4.21
CA GLU A 80 9.38 11.37 -3.04
C GLU A 80 7.99 10.80 -3.32
N LYS A 81 7.43 10.14 -2.29
CA LYS A 81 6.07 9.63 -2.31
C LYS A 81 5.11 10.70 -1.83
N ILE A 82 3.91 10.75 -2.40
CA ILE A 82 2.83 11.61 -1.94
C ILE A 82 1.79 10.77 -1.19
N GLN A 83 1.24 11.33 -0.12
CA GLN A 83 0.13 10.75 0.63
C GLN A 83 -1.15 11.48 0.26
N ILE A 84 -2.20 10.73 -0.07
CA ILE A 84 -3.50 11.27 -0.46
C ILE A 84 -4.59 10.63 0.39
N GLU A 85 -5.40 11.44 1.06
CA GLU A 85 -6.56 10.97 1.81
C GLU A 85 -7.83 11.47 1.13
N PHE A 86 -8.76 10.55 0.89
CA PHE A 86 -10.05 10.84 0.29
C PHE A 86 -11.19 10.65 1.30
N CYS A 87 -12.24 11.43 1.12
CA CYS A 87 -13.51 11.25 1.81
C CYS A 87 -14.47 10.51 0.86
N GLN A 88 -14.90 9.31 1.21
CA GLN A 88 -15.81 8.50 0.37
C GLN A 88 -17.10 9.26 0.07
N ASN A 89 -17.69 9.90 1.09
CA ASN A 89 -18.87 10.73 0.91
C ASN A 89 -18.68 11.91 -0.07
N ASN A 90 -17.43 12.37 -0.28
CA ASN A 90 -17.13 13.38 -1.29
C ASN A 90 -16.95 12.73 -2.67
N LEU A 91 -16.23 11.61 -2.73
CA LEU A 91 -16.08 10.83 -3.97
C LEU A 91 -17.44 10.44 -4.53
N ASP A 92 -18.34 9.89 -3.72
CA ASP A 92 -19.69 9.48 -4.13
C ASP A 92 -20.53 10.63 -4.70
N ARG A 93 -20.21 11.88 -4.33
CA ARG A 93 -20.93 13.08 -4.80
C ARG A 93 -20.40 13.61 -6.12
N PHE A 94 -19.07 13.58 -6.30
CA PHE A 94 -18.40 14.31 -7.37
C PHE A 94 -17.82 13.41 -8.45
N THR A 95 -17.72 12.10 -8.22
CA THR A 95 -17.14 11.14 -9.15
C THR A 95 -18.24 10.38 -9.89
N ASN A 96 -18.03 10.13 -11.18
CA ASN A 96 -18.82 9.25 -12.03
C ASN A 96 -17.96 8.07 -12.54
N GLU A 97 -18.58 7.11 -13.24
CA GLU A 97 -17.90 5.89 -13.75
C GLU A 97 -16.64 6.18 -14.57
N GLN A 98 -16.65 7.24 -15.39
CA GLN A 98 -15.48 7.63 -16.20
C GLN A 98 -14.35 8.12 -15.30
N THR A 99 -14.62 9.08 -14.42
CA THR A 99 -13.62 9.60 -13.47
C THR A 99 -13.10 8.51 -12.54
N ILE A 100 -13.91 7.55 -12.10
CA ILE A 100 -13.44 6.44 -11.25
C ILE A 100 -12.33 5.64 -11.96
N ALA A 101 -12.50 5.36 -13.25
CA ALA A 101 -11.48 4.65 -14.02
C ALA A 101 -10.18 5.47 -14.17
N GLU A 102 -10.29 6.80 -14.30
CA GLU A 102 -9.15 7.71 -14.37
C GLU A 102 -8.39 7.81 -13.05
N TYR A 103 -9.11 7.93 -11.92
CA TYR A 103 -8.55 7.85 -10.58
C TYR A 103 -7.83 6.51 -10.36
N GLY A 104 -8.42 5.39 -10.78
CA GLY A 104 -7.78 4.08 -10.68
C GLY A 104 -6.42 4.01 -11.39
N LYS A 105 -6.32 4.57 -12.61
CA LYS A 105 -5.05 4.66 -13.35
C LYS A 105 -4.03 5.55 -12.63
N PHE A 106 -4.48 6.68 -12.10
CA PHE A 106 -3.64 7.60 -11.34
C PHE A 106 -3.09 6.94 -10.07
N LEU A 107 -3.97 6.37 -9.25
CA LEU A 107 -3.65 5.74 -7.95
C LEU A 107 -2.77 4.48 -8.08
N ALA A 108 -2.68 3.87 -9.27
CA ALA A 108 -1.76 2.78 -9.56
C ALA A 108 -0.28 3.21 -9.58
N ASN A 109 0.02 4.52 -9.54
CA ASN A 109 1.39 5.02 -9.51
C ASN A 109 2.10 4.64 -8.18
N PRO A 110 3.28 3.99 -8.20
CA PRO A 110 3.97 3.53 -6.98
C PRO A 110 4.49 4.67 -6.07
N ARG A 111 4.50 5.91 -6.55
CA ARG A 111 4.79 7.10 -5.74
C ARG A 111 3.59 7.59 -4.94
N ILE A 112 2.40 7.05 -5.17
CA ILE A 112 1.20 7.42 -4.43
C ILE A 112 0.98 6.42 -3.31
N GLN A 113 0.69 6.96 -2.13
CA GLN A 113 0.07 6.23 -1.04
C GLN A 113 -1.27 6.89 -0.81
N TYR A 114 -2.36 6.12 -0.88
CA TYR A 114 -3.67 6.69 -0.66
C TYR A 114 -4.48 5.90 0.35
N LYS A 115 -5.43 6.59 0.97
CA LYS A 115 -6.41 6.00 1.87
C LYS A 115 -7.75 6.66 1.69
N GLU A 116 -8.79 5.85 1.65
CA GLU A 116 -10.17 6.32 1.70
C GLU A 116 -10.67 6.23 3.15
N TYR A 117 -11.32 7.28 3.59
CA TYR A 117 -12.04 7.32 4.85
C TYR A 117 -13.51 7.59 4.54
N GLU A 118 -14.39 7.05 5.36
CA GLU A 118 -15.82 7.36 5.28
C GLU A 118 -16.06 8.89 5.34
N CYS A 119 -15.37 9.57 6.26
CA CYS A 119 -15.40 11.02 6.40
C CYS A 119 -14.06 11.56 6.90
N LEU A 120 -13.62 12.71 6.35
CA LEU A 120 -12.42 13.44 6.80
C LEU A 120 -12.74 14.61 7.76
N SER A 121 -13.98 14.70 8.25
CA SER A 121 -14.49 15.78 9.10
C SER A 121 -14.49 17.19 8.47
N GLU A 122 -14.36 17.28 7.14
CA GLU A 122 -14.45 18.54 6.37
C GLU A 122 -15.86 18.74 5.80
N CYS A 123 -16.90 18.53 6.61
CA CYS A 123 -18.29 18.36 6.13
C CYS A 123 -18.83 19.53 5.31
N LYS A 124 -18.40 20.77 5.60
CA LYS A 124 -18.79 21.95 4.82
C LYS A 124 -18.19 21.87 3.41
N LEU A 125 -16.87 21.66 3.32
CA LEU A 125 -16.15 21.50 2.07
C LEU A 125 -16.66 20.30 1.25
N CYS A 126 -16.93 19.18 1.94
CA CYS A 126 -17.37 17.93 1.36
C CYS A 126 -18.66 18.03 0.53
N LYS A 127 -19.50 19.03 0.83
CA LYS A 127 -20.73 19.31 0.08
C LYS A 127 -20.55 20.37 -1.01
N GLU A 128 -19.50 21.18 -0.91
CA GLU A 128 -19.29 22.34 -1.77
C GLU A 128 -18.48 21.98 -3.03
N THR A 129 -17.45 21.14 -2.91
CA THR A 129 -16.49 20.92 -3.99
C THR A 129 -15.81 19.56 -3.88
N SER A 130 -15.25 19.07 -4.99
CA SER A 130 -14.38 17.90 -4.97
C SER A 130 -13.08 18.23 -4.23
N TYR A 131 -12.65 17.39 -3.29
CA TYR A 131 -11.40 17.64 -2.56
C TYR A 131 -10.67 16.35 -2.16
N ALA A 132 -9.37 16.50 -1.92
CA ALA A 132 -8.54 15.49 -1.29
C ALA A 132 -7.60 16.16 -0.28
N LYS A 133 -7.05 15.38 0.66
CA LYS A 133 -5.98 15.85 1.55
C LYS A 133 -4.66 15.28 1.07
N VAL A 134 -3.79 16.13 0.53
CA VAL A 134 -2.48 15.78 -0.01
C VAL A 134 -1.41 16.16 1.01
N ASN A 135 -0.67 15.18 1.52
CA ASN A 135 0.34 15.39 2.57
C ASN A 135 -0.19 16.23 3.76
N GLY A 136 -1.43 15.96 4.17
CA GLY A 136 -2.10 16.68 5.26
C GLY A 136 -2.79 17.99 4.87
N GLN A 137 -2.58 18.51 3.65
CA GLN A 137 -3.15 19.77 3.19
C GLN A 137 -4.34 19.57 2.26
N ILE A 138 -5.36 20.42 2.39
CA ILE A 138 -6.56 20.34 1.54
C ILE A 138 -6.26 20.88 0.14
N MET A 139 -6.49 20.03 -0.86
CA MET A 139 -6.49 20.36 -2.29
C MET A 139 -7.92 20.28 -2.81
N ARG A 140 -8.38 21.29 -3.56
CA ARG A 140 -9.77 21.43 -3.99
C ARG A 140 -9.82 21.52 -5.51
N GLY A 141 -10.66 20.71 -6.13
CA GLY A 141 -11.02 20.83 -7.54
C GLY A 141 -12.41 21.39 -7.72
N LYS A 142 -12.61 22.18 -8.78
CA LYS A 142 -13.94 22.68 -9.19
C LYS A 142 -14.92 21.53 -9.44
N ASP A 143 -14.39 20.44 -9.97
CA ASP A 143 -15.05 19.16 -10.18
C ASP A 143 -14.04 18.03 -9.98
N SER A 144 -14.46 16.78 -10.21
CA SER A 144 -13.60 15.62 -10.01
C SER A 144 -12.46 15.50 -11.04
N HIS A 145 -12.63 16.01 -12.26
CA HIS A 145 -11.53 16.03 -13.24
C HIS A 145 -10.50 17.09 -12.87
N ASP A 146 -10.94 18.29 -12.50
CA ASP A 146 -10.06 19.38 -12.04
C ASP A 146 -9.26 18.97 -10.79
N LEU A 147 -9.88 18.23 -9.85
CA LEU A 147 -9.14 17.66 -8.72
C LEU A 147 -8.09 16.65 -9.19
N LEU A 148 -8.44 15.75 -10.11
CA LEU A 148 -7.50 14.75 -10.62
C LEU A 148 -6.31 15.41 -11.34
N ASP A 149 -6.54 16.46 -12.13
CA ASP A 149 -5.51 17.21 -12.81
C ASP A 149 -4.55 17.87 -11.81
N GLN A 150 -5.07 18.49 -10.76
CA GLN A 150 -4.24 19.06 -9.69
C GLN A 150 -3.39 17.99 -8.96
N LEU A 151 -3.98 16.80 -8.72
CA LEU A 151 -3.26 15.68 -8.12
C LEU A 151 -2.16 15.14 -9.03
N GLN A 152 -2.36 15.16 -10.35
CA GLN A 152 -1.33 14.81 -11.33
C GLN A 152 -0.20 15.83 -11.36
N GLU A 153 -0.50 17.13 -11.28
CA GLU A 153 0.52 18.18 -11.17
C GLU A 153 1.37 18.01 -9.91
N ALA A 154 0.75 17.64 -8.78
CA ALA A 154 1.46 17.41 -7.52
C ALA A 154 2.45 16.22 -7.55
N LEU A 155 2.34 15.34 -8.55
CA LEU A 155 3.26 14.20 -8.74
C LEU A 155 4.49 14.53 -9.58
N LYS A 156 4.46 15.59 -10.40
CA LYS A 156 5.54 15.89 -11.34
C LYS A 156 6.84 16.17 -10.61
#